data_AF-A0A6A5BWT3-F1
#
_entry.id   AF-A0A6A5BWT3-F1
#
_cell.length_a   1.000
_cell.length_b   1.000
_cell.length_c   1.000
_cell.angle_alpha   90.00
_cell.angle_beta   90.00
_cell.angle_gamma   90.00
#
_symmetry.space_group_name_H-M   'P 1'
#
loop_
_entity.id
_entity.type
_entity.pdbx_description
1 polymer ?
#
loop_
_entity_poly.entity_id
_entity_poly.type
_entity_poly.pdbx_seq_one_letter_code
_entity_poly.pdbx_strand_id
1 'polypeptide(L)'
;MLSTVTFSTDKGSYSFPKETFHQYVQKQFLQEKKSFLLIPAPNANDFVPVDVVKQIAAESEDMQRQLDIVFQTIPDHNESLRDFHYTFVNMPEKPDDQLFEQDPSAYINALELLSDDKPGLFVNDIDGGKFHFVSQRHYDALGDFVMKYVQDELLKNRCKLDEYWLPLDSNFPHDQMVNIFMSKDALTNPNKLMVLIQGSGAVRPGQWARALCMNDSLKTGTQYNYIVQAMKEGYGVIVLNPNQNNYILPHMDDPIKYKKEGYLNRNKPEPLAKNAKQPILHNQSPPEHTVYVWDNFIQKAAAKDIVIVAHSAGGWCTMELLKQRTQSTLSKVRGIAFTDSVHSVYSSDPKPVRDFIVDHAVNWVTSDKPCDTVVSRKRQGAACECRSAGHIKHEHTSEFCREAVFPFLQAKIQQNSH
;
A
#
# COMPACT_ATOMS: atom_id res chain seq x y z
N MET A 1 39.29 -29.93 24.49
CA MET A 1 39.32 -28.76 23.57
C MET A 1 37.90 -28.25 23.47
N LEU A 2 37.67 -26.95 23.69
CA LEU A 2 36.37 -26.35 23.41
C LEU A 2 36.12 -26.47 21.90
N SER A 3 35.02 -27.09 21.49
CA SER A 3 34.66 -27.19 20.08
C SER A 3 34.43 -25.79 19.50
N THR A 4 34.97 -25.53 18.32
CA THR A 4 34.82 -24.24 17.62
C THR A 4 34.10 -24.44 16.29
N VAL A 5 33.38 -23.40 15.86
CA VAL A 5 32.85 -23.29 14.51
C VAL A 5 33.75 -22.34 13.73
N THR A 6 34.23 -22.78 12.57
CA THR A 6 35.10 -21.99 11.69
C THR A 6 34.50 -21.86 10.31
N PHE A 7 34.54 -20.67 9.73
CA PHE A 7 34.15 -20.45 8.35
C PHE A 7 34.92 -19.28 7.74
N SER A 8 34.94 -19.23 6.41
CA SER A 8 35.59 -18.17 5.65
C SER A 8 34.61 -17.54 4.66
N THR A 9 34.82 -16.25 4.39
CA THR A 9 34.11 -15.48 3.37
C THR A 9 35.13 -14.74 2.52
N ASP A 10 34.64 -13.94 1.58
CA ASP A 10 35.45 -12.97 0.83
C ASP A 10 36.08 -11.88 1.72
N LYS A 11 35.56 -11.66 2.94
CA LYS A 11 36.04 -10.63 3.86
C LYS A 11 36.97 -11.13 4.96
N GLY A 12 37.08 -12.45 5.15
CA GLY A 12 37.99 -13.00 6.17
C GLY A 12 37.65 -14.41 6.62
N SER A 13 38.40 -14.88 7.62
CA SER A 13 38.15 -16.16 8.29
C SER A 13 37.76 -15.92 9.74
N TYR A 14 36.75 -16.64 10.20
CA TYR A 14 36.13 -16.45 11.50
C TYR A 14 36.14 -17.74 12.30
N SER A 15 36.34 -17.64 13.61
CA SER A 15 36.32 -18.77 14.53
C SER A 15 35.63 -18.37 15.83
N PHE A 16 34.63 -19.14 16.25
CA PHE A 16 33.84 -18.87 17.45
C PHE A 16 33.71 -20.12 18.32
N PRO A 17 33.61 -19.99 19.66
CA PRO A 17 33.21 -21.08 20.53
C PRO A 17 31.84 -21.62 20.11
N LYS A 18 31.72 -22.94 19.88
CA LYS A 18 30.54 -23.57 19.27
C LYS A 18 29.25 -23.23 19.99
N GLU A 19 29.20 -23.47 21.30
CA GLU A 19 27.97 -23.30 22.10
C GLU A 19 27.45 -21.86 22.07
N THR A 20 28.32 -20.88 22.34
CA THR A 20 27.96 -19.46 22.31
C THR A 20 27.52 -19.00 20.92
N PHE A 21 28.19 -19.49 19.87
CA PHE A 21 27.85 -19.14 18.50
C PHE A 21 26.53 -19.74 18.05
N HIS A 22 26.24 -21.00 18.42
CA HIS A 22 24.97 -21.66 18.14
C HIS A 22 23.81 -20.91 18.80
N GLN A 23 23.93 -20.56 20.09
CA GLN A 23 22.93 -19.77 20.82
C GLN A 23 22.70 -18.41 20.17
N TYR A 24 23.77 -17.74 19.72
CA TYR A 24 23.67 -16.48 19.01
C TYR A 24 22.88 -16.63 17.70
N VAL A 25 23.26 -17.58 16.84
CA VAL A 25 22.58 -17.80 15.54
C VAL A 25 21.11 -18.17 15.74
N GLN A 26 20.81 -19.07 16.69
CA GLN A 26 19.42 -19.43 17.03
C GLN A 26 18.62 -18.22 17.50
N LYS A 27 19.18 -17.38 18.37
CA LYS A 27 18.52 -16.13 18.79
C LYS A 27 18.23 -15.20 17.61
N GLN A 28 19.23 -14.96 16.75
CA GLN A 28 19.08 -14.09 15.59
C GLN A 28 17.99 -14.59 14.62
N PHE A 29 17.93 -15.90 14.39
CA PHE A 29 16.99 -16.50 13.45
C PHE A 29 15.58 -16.69 14.02
N LEU A 30 15.45 -17.29 15.20
CA LEU A 30 14.15 -17.67 15.77
C LEU A 30 13.48 -16.50 16.52
N GLN A 31 14.25 -15.75 17.32
CA GLN A 31 13.69 -14.69 18.18
C GLN A 31 13.65 -13.34 17.47
N GLU A 32 14.75 -12.96 16.82
CA GLU A 32 14.84 -11.69 16.09
C GLU A 32 14.31 -11.78 14.65
N LYS A 33 13.92 -12.99 14.19
CA LYS A 33 13.40 -13.26 12.85
C LYS A 33 14.27 -12.72 11.72
N LYS A 34 15.59 -12.69 11.91
CA LYS A 34 16.51 -12.29 10.84
C LYS A 34 16.48 -13.33 9.73
N SER A 35 16.68 -12.87 8.50
CA SER A 35 16.91 -13.76 7.37
C SER A 35 18.13 -14.63 7.64
N PHE A 36 18.05 -15.91 7.29
CA PHE A 36 19.20 -16.83 7.29
C PHE A 36 20.32 -16.37 6.31
N LEU A 37 20.03 -15.45 5.39
CA LEU A 37 21.01 -14.81 4.50
C LEU A 37 21.73 -13.61 5.14
N LEU A 38 21.18 -13.05 6.23
CA LEU A 38 21.57 -11.76 6.81
C LEU A 38 21.87 -11.85 8.32
N ILE A 39 22.19 -13.04 8.83
CA ILE A 39 22.67 -13.19 10.21
C ILE A 39 24.08 -12.60 10.30
N PRO A 40 24.32 -11.54 11.08
CA PRO A 40 25.64 -10.92 11.12
C PRO A 40 26.63 -11.81 11.86
N ALA A 41 27.85 -11.91 11.34
CA ALA A 41 28.95 -12.54 12.07
C ALA A 41 29.31 -11.66 13.29
N PRO A 42 29.42 -12.21 14.52
CA PRO A 42 29.69 -11.43 15.71
C PRO A 42 30.93 -10.52 15.58
N ASN A 43 30.78 -9.24 15.91
CA ASN A 43 31.83 -8.23 15.85
C ASN A 43 32.51 -8.06 14.47
N ALA A 44 31.83 -8.44 13.39
CA ALA A 44 32.33 -8.32 12.03
C ALA A 44 31.35 -7.58 11.12
N ASN A 45 31.87 -6.90 10.09
CA ASN A 45 31.04 -6.31 9.03
C ASN A 45 30.75 -7.34 7.92
N ASP A 46 30.22 -8.48 8.32
CA ASP A 46 29.99 -9.65 7.45
C ASP A 46 28.82 -10.51 7.94
N PHE A 47 28.41 -11.49 7.14
CA PHE A 47 27.31 -12.40 7.42
C PHE A 47 27.75 -13.85 7.54
N VAL A 48 27.06 -14.61 8.39
CA VAL A 48 27.25 -16.05 8.54
C VAL A 48 26.84 -16.76 7.23
N PRO A 49 27.69 -17.60 6.63
CA PRO A 49 27.34 -18.35 5.42
C PRO A 49 26.13 -19.26 5.62
N VAL A 50 25.28 -19.40 4.59
CA VAL A 50 24.06 -20.22 4.65
C VAL A 50 24.36 -21.67 5.05
N ASP A 51 25.45 -22.24 4.55
CA ASP A 51 25.82 -23.62 4.88
C ASP A 51 26.18 -23.78 6.36
N VAL A 52 26.77 -22.75 6.98
CA VAL A 52 27.03 -22.72 8.43
C VAL A 52 25.70 -22.62 9.19
N VAL A 53 24.76 -21.79 8.73
CA VAL A 53 23.42 -21.70 9.33
C VAL A 53 22.70 -23.05 9.26
N LYS A 54 22.76 -23.76 8.11
CA LYS A 54 22.19 -25.10 7.95
C LYS A 54 22.83 -26.15 8.85
N GLN A 55 24.15 -26.11 9.01
CA GLN A 55 24.86 -27.00 9.94
C GLN A 55 24.42 -26.79 11.38
N ILE A 56 24.26 -25.53 11.81
CA ILE A 56 23.75 -25.21 13.15
C ILE A 56 22.30 -25.65 13.30
N ALA A 57 21.47 -25.45 12.27
CA ALA A 57 20.08 -25.88 12.26
C ALA A 57 19.94 -27.41 12.43
N ALA A 58 20.80 -28.21 11.79
CA ALA A 58 20.78 -29.66 11.90
C ALA A 58 21.03 -30.18 13.34
N GLU A 59 21.57 -29.35 14.24
CA GLU A 59 21.78 -29.66 15.65
C GLU A 59 20.67 -29.08 16.57
N SER A 60 19.62 -28.49 16.01
CA SER A 60 18.53 -27.84 16.75
C SER A 60 17.19 -28.06 16.06
N GLU A 61 16.33 -28.89 16.65
CA GLU A 61 15.03 -29.27 16.08
C GLU A 61 14.16 -28.05 15.72
N ASP A 62 14.03 -27.08 16.63
CA ASP A 62 13.27 -25.85 16.39
C ASP A 62 13.84 -25.02 15.23
N MET A 63 15.18 -24.90 15.16
CA MET A 63 15.84 -24.13 14.12
C MET A 63 15.72 -24.83 12.76
N GLN A 64 15.91 -26.15 12.71
CA GLN A 64 15.72 -26.96 11.51
C GLN A 64 14.29 -26.81 10.98
N ARG A 65 13.29 -27.02 11.86
CA ARG A 65 11.88 -26.88 11.51
C ARG A 65 11.57 -25.49 10.94
N GLN A 66 12.00 -24.43 11.61
CA GLN A 66 11.72 -23.07 11.12
C GLN A 66 12.46 -22.78 9.81
N LEU A 67 13.69 -23.26 9.66
CA LEU A 67 14.46 -23.10 8.42
C LEU A 67 13.78 -23.81 7.25
N ASP A 68 13.26 -25.02 7.46
CA ASP A 68 12.53 -25.78 6.44
C ASP A 68 11.22 -25.10 6.02
N ILE A 69 10.50 -24.48 6.96
CA ILE A 69 9.32 -23.65 6.66
C ILE A 69 9.74 -22.44 5.81
N VAL A 70 10.77 -21.72 6.21
CA VAL A 70 11.25 -20.54 5.47
C VAL A 70 11.70 -20.91 4.05
N PHE A 71 12.40 -22.02 3.86
CA PHE A 71 12.80 -22.46 2.51
C PHE A 71 11.61 -22.83 1.62
N GLN A 72 10.53 -23.38 2.18
CA GLN A 72 9.30 -23.64 1.41
C GLN A 72 8.67 -22.34 0.89
N THR A 73 8.83 -21.21 1.58
CA THR A 73 8.36 -19.90 1.09
C THR A 73 9.15 -19.34 -0.10
N ILE A 74 10.14 -20.06 -0.61
CA ILE A 74 11.03 -19.64 -1.71
C ILE A 74 10.77 -20.53 -2.94
N PRO A 75 9.76 -20.20 -3.76
CA PRO A 75 9.34 -21.06 -4.86
C PRO A 75 10.31 -21.05 -6.05
N ASP A 76 10.32 -22.16 -6.80
CA ASP A 76 10.97 -22.27 -8.11
C ASP A 76 10.12 -21.61 -9.22
N HIS A 77 8.79 -21.68 -9.10
CA HIS A 77 7.81 -21.06 -10.00
C HIS A 77 6.75 -20.31 -9.19
N ASN A 78 6.32 -19.14 -9.65
CA ASN A 78 5.36 -18.31 -8.93
C ASN A 78 4.31 -17.71 -9.88
N GLU A 79 3.05 -17.95 -9.54
CA GLU A 79 1.87 -17.38 -10.21
C GLU A 79 0.92 -16.72 -9.20
N SER A 80 1.06 -17.06 -7.92
CA SER A 80 0.20 -16.59 -6.84
C SER A 80 0.92 -16.52 -5.48
N LEU A 81 0.25 -15.93 -4.47
CA LEU A 81 0.73 -15.95 -3.09
C LEU A 81 0.89 -17.36 -2.51
N ARG A 82 0.09 -18.34 -2.99
CA ARG A 82 0.13 -19.72 -2.48
C ARG A 82 1.46 -20.40 -2.79
N ASP A 83 2.13 -20.02 -3.88
CA ASP A 83 3.44 -20.57 -4.22
C ASP A 83 4.52 -20.15 -3.20
N PHE A 84 4.29 -19.05 -2.47
CA PHE A 84 5.15 -18.60 -1.37
C PHE A 84 4.70 -19.13 -0.01
N HIS A 85 3.69 -20.00 0.05
CA HIS A 85 3.11 -20.48 1.31
C HIS A 85 2.59 -19.36 2.21
N TYR A 86 1.99 -18.33 1.61
CA TYR A 86 1.34 -17.24 2.35
C TYR A 86 -0.11 -17.03 1.89
N THR A 87 -0.96 -16.69 2.85
CA THR A 87 -2.38 -16.37 2.61
C THR A 87 -2.89 -15.30 3.58
N PHE A 88 -4.09 -14.80 3.31
CA PHE A 88 -4.82 -13.93 4.22
C PHE A 88 -5.89 -14.72 4.98
N VAL A 89 -5.91 -14.60 6.30
CA VAL A 89 -6.89 -15.24 7.20
C VAL A 89 -7.67 -14.19 8.01
N ASN A 90 -8.69 -14.61 8.74
CA ASN A 90 -9.57 -13.73 9.53
C ASN A 90 -10.21 -12.65 8.66
N MET A 91 -10.74 -13.06 7.50
CA MET A 91 -11.52 -12.21 6.61
C MET A 91 -13.01 -12.33 6.95
N PRO A 92 -13.81 -11.25 6.84
CA PRO A 92 -15.25 -11.36 6.88
C PRO A 92 -15.77 -12.23 5.72
N GLU A 93 -16.91 -12.87 5.95
CA GLU A 93 -17.61 -13.58 4.89
C GLU A 93 -17.97 -12.62 3.77
N LYS A 94 -17.81 -13.09 2.53
CA LYS A 94 -18.20 -12.30 1.38
C LYS A 94 -19.70 -12.51 1.13
N PRO A 95 -20.48 -11.45 0.89
CA PRO A 95 -21.86 -11.61 0.44
C PRO A 95 -21.94 -12.39 -0.89
N ASP A 96 -23.07 -13.06 -1.12
CA ASP A 96 -23.31 -13.81 -2.36
C ASP A 96 -23.30 -12.87 -3.58
N ASP A 97 -22.61 -13.28 -4.65
CA ASP A 97 -22.53 -12.53 -5.89
C ASP A 97 -23.89 -12.41 -6.59
N GLN A 98 -24.79 -13.38 -6.40
CA GLN A 98 -26.16 -13.29 -6.93
C GLN A 98 -26.94 -12.13 -6.31
N LEU A 99 -26.64 -11.77 -5.06
CA LEU A 99 -27.27 -10.62 -4.39
C LEU A 99 -26.88 -9.31 -5.08
N PHE A 100 -25.65 -9.19 -5.59
CA PHE A 100 -25.22 -7.98 -6.28
C PHE A 100 -26.01 -7.76 -7.58
N GLU A 101 -26.28 -8.81 -8.34
CA GLU A 101 -27.05 -8.71 -9.59
C GLU A 101 -28.54 -8.42 -9.35
N GLN A 102 -29.10 -8.87 -8.22
CA GLN A 102 -30.52 -8.70 -7.89
C GLN A 102 -30.80 -7.40 -7.15
N ASP A 103 -29.97 -7.06 -6.16
CA ASP A 103 -30.08 -5.87 -5.32
C ASP A 103 -28.67 -5.39 -4.90
N PRO A 104 -28.03 -4.55 -5.74
CA PRO A 104 -26.71 -3.97 -5.43
C PRO A 104 -26.68 -3.24 -4.09
N SER A 105 -27.80 -2.63 -3.66
CA SER A 105 -27.86 -1.89 -2.40
C SER A 105 -27.84 -2.84 -1.20
N ALA A 106 -28.58 -3.94 -1.27
CA ALA A 106 -28.53 -4.99 -0.24
C ALA A 106 -27.14 -5.64 -0.17
N TYR A 107 -26.50 -5.92 -1.31
CA TYR A 107 -25.13 -6.42 -1.34
C TYR A 107 -24.15 -5.46 -0.64
N ILE A 108 -24.21 -4.16 -0.97
CA ILE A 108 -23.36 -3.14 -0.35
C ILE A 108 -23.58 -3.07 1.15
N ASN A 109 -24.83 -3.11 1.61
CA ASN A 109 -25.15 -3.10 3.04
C ASN A 109 -24.62 -4.34 3.78
N ALA A 110 -24.61 -5.49 3.10
CA ALA A 110 -24.07 -6.75 3.62
C ALA A 110 -22.53 -6.82 3.66
N LEU A 111 -21.80 -5.98 2.91
CA LEU A 111 -20.33 -5.94 2.99
C LEU A 111 -19.87 -5.55 4.40
N GLU A 112 -19.09 -6.40 5.06
CA GLU A 112 -18.50 -6.07 6.37
C GLU A 112 -17.19 -5.27 6.21
N LEU A 113 -16.95 -4.33 7.13
CA LEU A 113 -15.63 -3.71 7.28
C LEU A 113 -14.65 -4.72 7.90
N LEU A 114 -13.36 -4.57 7.59
CA LEU A 114 -12.31 -5.25 8.35
C LEU A 114 -12.22 -4.63 9.74
N SER A 115 -12.24 -5.48 10.77
CA SER A 115 -12.26 -5.10 12.19
C SER A 115 -11.06 -5.67 12.93
N ASP A 116 -10.91 -5.40 14.23
CA ASP A 116 -9.82 -6.01 15.02
C ASP A 116 -9.97 -7.54 15.16
N ASP A 117 -11.20 -8.05 15.11
CA ASP A 117 -11.47 -9.51 15.13
C ASP A 117 -11.29 -10.16 13.76
N LYS A 118 -11.60 -9.43 12.69
CA LYS A 118 -11.44 -9.88 11.30
C LYS A 118 -10.57 -8.91 10.49
N PRO A 119 -9.27 -8.79 10.81
CA PRO A 119 -8.42 -7.75 10.23
C PRO A 119 -7.84 -8.13 8.86
N GLY A 120 -7.94 -9.39 8.44
CA GLY A 120 -7.23 -9.90 7.26
C GLY A 120 -5.73 -10.02 7.50
N LEU A 121 -5.30 -11.02 8.28
CA LEU A 121 -3.89 -11.22 8.66
C LEU A 121 -3.12 -11.96 7.56
N PHE A 122 -1.93 -11.47 7.23
CA PHE A 122 -1.00 -12.17 6.34
C PHE A 122 -0.20 -13.21 7.13
N VAL A 123 -0.42 -14.49 6.84
CA VAL A 123 0.16 -15.62 7.59
C VAL A 123 0.78 -16.64 6.65
N ASN A 124 1.80 -17.32 7.15
CA ASN A 124 2.34 -18.51 6.52
C ASN A 124 1.30 -19.64 6.63
N ASP A 125 1.00 -20.34 5.53
CA ASP A 125 -0.04 -21.37 5.49
C ASP A 125 0.41 -22.74 6.02
N ILE A 126 1.70 -22.92 6.32
CA ILE A 126 2.28 -24.15 6.89
C ILE A 126 2.12 -24.16 8.42
N ASP A 127 2.44 -23.04 9.08
CA ASP A 127 2.49 -22.94 10.55
C ASP A 127 1.59 -21.87 11.16
N GLY A 128 0.89 -21.06 10.34
CA GLY A 128 0.09 -19.93 10.80
C GLY A 128 0.94 -18.75 11.31
N GLY A 129 2.26 -18.80 11.13
CA GLY A 129 3.21 -17.81 11.60
C GLY A 129 3.15 -16.50 10.81
N LYS A 130 3.78 -15.46 11.37
CA LYS A 130 3.95 -14.17 10.68
C LYS A 130 5.00 -14.29 9.56
N PHE A 131 4.94 -13.38 8.59
CA PHE A 131 5.95 -13.19 7.56
C PHE A 131 7.39 -13.27 8.09
N HIS A 132 8.24 -14.04 7.41
CA HIS A 132 9.68 -14.14 7.64
C HIS A 132 10.43 -13.59 6.42
N PHE A 133 11.25 -12.57 6.65
CA PHE A 133 12.01 -11.94 5.58
C PHE A 133 13.15 -12.85 5.08
N VAL A 134 13.20 -13.10 3.77
CA VAL A 134 14.31 -13.83 3.12
C VAL A 134 15.31 -12.86 2.52
N SER A 135 14.88 -12.04 1.56
CA SER A 135 15.70 -11.03 0.88
C SER A 135 14.83 -9.89 0.36
N GLN A 136 15.45 -8.82 -0.12
CA GLN A 136 14.71 -7.70 -0.72
C GLN A 136 13.91 -8.16 -1.95
N ARG A 137 14.49 -9.04 -2.78
CA ARG A 137 13.84 -9.55 -4.00
C ARG A 137 12.62 -10.42 -3.67
N HIS A 138 12.73 -11.26 -2.65
CA HIS A 138 11.61 -12.08 -2.16
C HIS A 138 10.49 -11.21 -1.60
N TYR A 139 10.83 -10.21 -0.77
CA TYR A 139 9.87 -9.24 -0.24
C TYR A 139 9.18 -8.43 -1.34
N ASP A 140 9.92 -7.96 -2.34
CA ASP A 140 9.37 -7.19 -3.45
C ASP A 140 8.41 -8.04 -4.30
N ALA A 141 8.77 -9.30 -4.58
CA ALA A 141 7.90 -10.24 -5.30
C ALA A 141 6.62 -10.54 -4.51
N LEU A 142 6.72 -10.88 -3.23
CA LEU A 142 5.56 -11.04 -2.35
C LEU A 142 4.68 -9.80 -2.33
N GLY A 143 5.29 -8.61 -2.25
CA GLY A 143 4.58 -7.34 -2.30
C GLY A 143 3.78 -7.13 -3.59
N ASP A 144 4.29 -7.59 -4.73
CA ASP A 144 3.60 -7.53 -6.02
C ASP A 144 2.42 -8.53 -6.07
N PHE A 145 2.55 -9.72 -5.48
CA PHE A 145 1.44 -10.67 -5.34
C PHE A 145 0.38 -10.24 -4.31
N VAL A 146 0.77 -9.60 -3.20
CA VAL A 146 -0.15 -8.98 -2.24
C VAL A 146 -0.93 -7.85 -2.91
N MET A 147 -0.27 -7.04 -3.74
CA MET A 147 -0.93 -6.00 -4.53
C MET A 147 -1.99 -6.58 -5.47
N LYS A 148 -1.67 -7.67 -6.18
CA LYS A 148 -2.63 -8.38 -7.03
C LYS A 148 -3.81 -8.93 -6.21
N TYR A 149 -3.56 -9.55 -5.05
CA TYR A 149 -4.62 -10.01 -4.15
C TYR A 149 -5.54 -8.86 -3.73
N VAL A 150 -4.98 -7.71 -3.33
CA VAL A 150 -5.79 -6.53 -2.95
C VAL A 150 -6.70 -6.10 -4.10
N GLN A 151 -6.17 -5.98 -5.32
CA GLN A 151 -6.97 -5.55 -6.47
C GLN A 151 -8.02 -6.59 -6.90
N ASP A 152 -7.64 -7.86 -6.98
CA ASP A 152 -8.54 -8.90 -7.45
C ASP A 152 -9.57 -9.31 -6.38
N GLU A 153 -9.15 -9.56 -5.14
CA GLU A 153 -10.04 -10.01 -4.08
C GLU A 153 -10.81 -8.86 -3.42
N LEU A 154 -10.14 -7.77 -3.02
CA LEU A 154 -10.82 -6.71 -2.27
C LEU A 154 -11.59 -5.76 -3.19
N LEU A 155 -10.95 -5.29 -4.26
CA LEU A 155 -11.54 -4.25 -5.11
C LEU A 155 -12.54 -4.84 -6.12
N LYS A 156 -12.12 -5.83 -6.92
CA LYS A 156 -12.98 -6.46 -7.93
C LYS A 156 -13.97 -7.45 -7.32
N ASN A 157 -13.49 -8.43 -6.56
CA ASN A 157 -14.34 -9.54 -6.12
C ASN A 157 -15.32 -9.11 -5.02
N ARG A 158 -14.86 -8.39 -3.98
CA ARG A 158 -15.70 -7.93 -2.86
C ARG A 158 -16.39 -6.61 -3.15
N CYS A 159 -15.66 -5.55 -3.47
CA CYS A 159 -16.26 -4.22 -3.69
C CYS A 159 -16.91 -4.04 -5.06
N LYS A 160 -16.80 -5.02 -5.98
CA LYS A 160 -17.40 -4.98 -7.32
C LYS A 160 -16.98 -3.74 -8.13
N LEU A 161 -15.76 -3.26 -7.91
CA LEU A 161 -15.19 -2.17 -8.70
C LEU A 161 -14.72 -2.69 -10.06
N ASP A 162 -14.99 -1.90 -11.10
CA ASP A 162 -14.47 -2.14 -12.44
C ASP A 162 -13.08 -1.55 -12.58
N GLU A 163 -12.22 -2.28 -13.29
CA GLU A 163 -10.86 -1.86 -13.60
C GLU A 163 -10.81 -1.18 -14.97
N TYR A 164 -10.22 0.02 -15.01
CA TYR A 164 -10.07 0.81 -16.24
C TYR A 164 -8.59 1.06 -16.51
N TRP A 165 -8.17 0.87 -17.75
CA TRP A 165 -6.78 1.00 -18.18
C TRP A 165 -6.56 2.30 -18.95
N LEU A 166 -5.47 2.99 -18.64
CA LEU A 166 -5.11 4.31 -19.15
C LEU A 166 -3.74 4.26 -19.86
N PRO A 167 -3.51 5.07 -20.91
CA PRO A 167 -4.42 6.06 -21.47
C PRO A 167 -5.64 5.42 -22.16
N LEU A 168 -6.72 6.18 -22.33
CA LEU A 168 -7.97 5.72 -22.97
C LEU A 168 -7.83 5.41 -24.48
N ASP A 169 -6.68 5.71 -25.09
CA ASP A 169 -6.39 5.35 -26.47
C ASP A 169 -6.21 3.83 -26.59
N SER A 170 -6.95 3.20 -27.51
CA SER A 170 -7.05 1.75 -27.64
C SER A 170 -5.83 1.06 -28.25
N ASN A 171 -4.77 1.82 -28.60
CA ASN A 171 -3.62 1.29 -29.33
C ASN A 171 -2.45 0.84 -28.44
N PHE A 172 -2.53 1.03 -27.12
CA PHE A 172 -1.42 0.68 -26.22
C PHE A 172 -1.52 -0.77 -25.73
N PRO A 173 -0.41 -1.53 -25.79
CA PRO A 173 -0.28 -2.79 -25.08
C PRO A 173 -0.51 -2.61 -23.57
N HIS A 174 -1.10 -3.61 -22.93
CA HIS A 174 -1.50 -3.57 -21.51
C HIS A 174 -0.33 -3.31 -20.54
N ASP A 175 0.85 -3.82 -20.87
CA ASP A 175 2.09 -3.60 -20.10
C ASP A 175 2.61 -2.15 -20.20
N GLN A 176 2.05 -1.32 -21.08
CA GLN A 176 2.35 0.10 -21.25
C GLN A 176 1.26 1.01 -20.66
N MET A 177 0.32 0.43 -19.90
CA MET A 177 -0.83 1.13 -19.35
C MET A 177 -0.80 1.18 -17.82
N VAL A 178 -1.66 2.02 -17.25
CA VAL A 178 -1.91 2.13 -15.81
C VAL A 178 -3.39 1.93 -15.51
N ASN A 179 -3.71 1.16 -14.48
CA ASN A 179 -5.08 0.92 -14.06
C ASN A 179 -5.58 1.93 -13.03
N ILE A 180 -6.89 2.19 -13.05
CA ILE A 180 -7.67 2.79 -11.95
C ILE A 180 -8.89 1.90 -11.68
N PHE A 181 -9.56 2.12 -10.54
CA PHE A 181 -10.76 1.35 -10.20
C PHE A 181 -11.93 2.28 -9.92
N MET A 182 -13.13 1.91 -10.37
CA MET A 182 -14.33 2.71 -10.18
C MET A 182 -15.53 1.83 -9.77
N SER A 183 -16.40 2.33 -8.89
CA SER A 183 -17.68 1.67 -8.64
C SER A 183 -18.58 1.77 -9.89
N LYS A 184 -19.53 0.84 -10.03
CA LYS A 184 -20.46 0.78 -11.18
C LYS A 184 -21.19 2.11 -11.44
N ASP A 185 -21.47 2.84 -10.37
CA ASP A 185 -22.19 4.11 -10.37
C ASP A 185 -21.26 5.34 -10.32
N ALA A 186 -19.94 5.18 -10.31
CA ALA A 186 -19.00 6.30 -10.05
C ALA A 186 -19.19 7.51 -10.98
N LEU A 187 -19.57 7.28 -12.25
CA LEU A 187 -19.81 8.34 -13.23
C LEU A 187 -21.27 8.77 -13.34
N THR A 188 -22.20 7.93 -12.90
CA THR A 188 -23.66 8.11 -13.10
C THR A 188 -24.39 8.54 -11.83
N ASN A 189 -23.81 8.30 -10.64
CA ASN A 189 -24.37 8.70 -9.35
C ASN A 189 -24.43 10.24 -9.26
N PRO A 190 -25.63 10.85 -9.14
CA PRO A 190 -25.79 12.29 -9.11
C PRO A 190 -25.50 12.91 -7.73
N ASN A 191 -25.41 12.09 -6.68
CA ASN A 191 -25.32 12.56 -5.31
C ASN A 191 -23.89 12.97 -4.97
N LYS A 192 -23.03 11.99 -4.68
CA LYS A 192 -21.68 12.25 -4.17
C LYS A 192 -20.66 11.23 -4.66
N LEU A 193 -19.42 11.68 -4.82
CA LEU A 193 -18.30 10.89 -5.34
C LEU A 193 -17.09 11.01 -4.40
N MET A 194 -16.51 9.88 -4.01
CA MET A 194 -15.27 9.82 -3.25
C MET A 194 -14.10 9.43 -4.17
N VAL A 195 -13.02 10.20 -4.10
CA VAL A 195 -11.77 9.95 -4.81
C VAL A 195 -10.69 9.56 -3.81
N LEU A 196 -10.08 8.38 -3.99
CA LEU A 196 -9.01 7.87 -3.13
C LEU A 196 -7.65 7.97 -3.83
N ILE A 197 -6.68 8.61 -3.16
CA ILE A 197 -5.32 8.81 -3.66
C ILE A 197 -4.31 8.33 -2.62
N GLN A 198 -3.57 7.27 -2.97
CA GLN A 198 -2.53 6.69 -2.11
C GLN A 198 -1.25 7.54 -2.07
N GLY A 199 -0.34 7.17 -1.15
CA GLY A 199 1.00 7.75 -1.04
C GLY A 199 1.97 7.28 -2.13
N SER A 200 3.24 7.69 -2.01
CA SER A 200 4.30 7.30 -2.95
C SER A 200 4.83 5.90 -2.70
N GLY A 201 5.57 5.35 -3.67
CA GLY A 201 6.33 4.11 -3.53
C GLY A 201 5.70 2.94 -4.27
N ALA A 202 5.85 1.74 -3.72
CA ALA A 202 5.43 0.50 -4.38
C ALA A 202 3.95 0.15 -4.17
N VAL A 203 3.17 1.05 -3.55
CA VAL A 203 1.72 0.91 -3.39
C VAL A 203 0.99 1.17 -4.71
N ARG A 204 -0.12 0.47 -4.89
CA ARG A 204 -1.03 0.51 -6.07
C ARG A 204 -2.48 0.64 -5.56
N PRO A 205 -3.48 0.88 -6.44
CA PRO A 205 -4.88 1.02 -6.06
C PRO A 205 -5.31 -0.04 -5.06
N GLY A 206 -6.00 0.38 -4.01
CA GLY A 206 -6.43 -0.47 -2.92
C GLY A 206 -5.46 -0.50 -1.73
N GLN A 207 -4.26 0.08 -1.81
CA GLN A 207 -3.27 0.04 -0.73
C GLN A 207 -2.98 1.43 -0.15
N TRP A 208 -2.95 1.53 1.17
CA TRP A 208 -2.30 2.64 1.89
C TRP A 208 -0.81 2.36 2.09
N ALA A 209 -0.45 1.14 2.50
CA ALA A 209 0.93 0.75 2.78
C ALA A 209 1.17 -0.75 2.57
N ARG A 210 2.08 -1.09 1.65
CA ARG A 210 2.51 -2.48 1.38
C ARG A 210 3.02 -3.18 2.64
N ALA A 211 3.82 -2.48 3.44
CA ALA A 211 4.41 -3.04 4.66
C ALA A 211 3.34 -3.43 5.69
N LEU A 212 2.25 -2.67 5.80
CA LEU A 212 1.15 -3.00 6.70
C LEU A 212 0.34 -4.19 6.20
N CYS A 213 0.08 -4.28 4.89
CA CYS A 213 -0.58 -5.48 4.32
C CYS A 213 0.13 -6.78 4.70
N MET A 214 1.47 -6.78 4.80
CA MET A 214 2.26 -7.97 5.10
C MET A 214 2.55 -8.18 6.59
N ASN A 215 2.74 -7.11 7.37
CA ASN A 215 3.25 -7.19 8.74
C ASN A 215 2.22 -6.85 9.82
N ASP A 216 1.10 -6.26 9.43
CA ASP A 216 0.02 -5.86 10.34
C ASP A 216 -1.29 -6.51 9.90
N SER A 217 -1.98 -5.93 8.92
CA SER A 217 -3.24 -6.48 8.40
C SER A 217 -3.70 -5.81 7.11
N LEU A 218 -4.70 -6.39 6.44
CA LEU A 218 -5.43 -5.72 5.36
C LEU A 218 -6.25 -4.54 5.89
N LYS A 219 -6.79 -4.60 7.11
CA LYS A 219 -7.54 -3.51 7.76
C LYS A 219 -6.76 -2.20 7.72
N THR A 220 -5.50 -2.24 8.15
CA THR A 220 -4.66 -1.05 8.27
C THR A 220 -3.89 -0.74 6.99
N GLY A 221 -3.56 -1.77 6.20
CA GLY A 221 -2.76 -1.61 4.98
C GLY A 221 -3.54 -1.24 3.73
N THR A 222 -4.88 -1.38 3.70
CA THR A 222 -5.69 -1.24 2.50
C THR A 222 -6.72 -0.12 2.55
N GLN A 223 -7.17 0.30 1.39
CA GLN A 223 -8.26 1.26 1.20
C GLN A 223 -9.64 0.60 1.35
N TYR A 224 -9.71 -0.71 1.64
CA TYR A 224 -10.95 -1.48 1.65
C TYR A 224 -12.02 -0.87 2.55
N ASN A 225 -11.66 -0.52 3.80
CA ASN A 225 -12.62 0.07 4.75
C ASN A 225 -13.14 1.44 4.28
N TYR A 226 -12.30 2.25 3.63
CA TYR A 226 -12.76 3.51 3.03
C TYR A 226 -13.73 3.26 1.87
N ILE A 227 -13.43 2.29 0.99
CA ILE A 227 -14.29 1.95 -0.15
C ILE A 227 -15.65 1.44 0.34
N VAL A 228 -15.67 0.46 1.24
CA VAL A 228 -16.90 -0.13 1.77
C VAL A 228 -17.73 0.92 2.51
N GLN A 229 -17.12 1.73 3.38
CA GLN A 229 -17.85 2.78 4.09
C GLN A 229 -18.41 3.84 3.12
N ALA A 230 -17.64 4.25 2.11
CA ALA A 230 -18.11 5.19 1.09
C ALA A 230 -19.30 4.63 0.30
N MET A 231 -19.23 3.37 -0.13
CA MET A 231 -20.35 2.74 -0.84
C MET A 231 -21.61 2.65 0.04
N LYS A 232 -21.47 2.27 1.32
CA LYS A 232 -22.59 2.24 2.28
C LYS A 232 -23.21 3.61 2.53
N GLU A 233 -22.38 4.66 2.52
CA GLU A 233 -22.85 6.03 2.67
C GLU A 233 -23.38 6.64 1.34
N GLY A 234 -23.43 5.85 0.26
CA GLY A 234 -24.03 6.25 -1.02
C GLY A 234 -23.11 7.04 -1.96
N TYR A 235 -21.79 6.98 -1.74
CA TYR A 235 -20.81 7.54 -2.66
C TYR A 235 -20.56 6.61 -3.84
N GLY A 236 -20.49 7.18 -5.05
CA GLY A 236 -19.67 6.59 -6.10
C GLY A 236 -18.19 6.66 -5.69
N VAL A 237 -17.36 5.71 -6.12
CA VAL A 237 -15.95 5.62 -5.68
C VAL A 237 -15.02 5.54 -6.89
N ILE A 238 -13.93 6.31 -6.88
CA ILE A 238 -12.82 6.22 -7.84
C ILE A 238 -11.49 6.12 -7.07
N VAL A 239 -10.70 5.09 -7.39
CA VAL A 239 -9.39 4.80 -6.79
C VAL A 239 -8.30 5.00 -7.83
N LEU A 240 -7.38 5.94 -7.58
CA LEU A 240 -6.32 6.32 -8.50
C LEU A 240 -5.06 5.44 -8.35
N ASN A 241 -4.21 5.44 -9.38
CA ASN A 241 -2.88 4.82 -9.37
C ASN A 241 -1.78 5.82 -9.73
N PRO A 242 -1.49 6.78 -8.85
CA PRO A 242 -0.52 7.82 -9.16
C PRO A 242 0.92 7.32 -9.29
N ASN A 243 1.24 6.08 -8.88
CA ASN A 243 2.62 5.58 -8.81
C ASN A 243 3.08 4.73 -10.01
N GLN A 244 2.15 4.26 -10.84
CA GLN A 244 2.50 3.51 -12.06
C GLN A 244 2.59 4.51 -13.21
N ASN A 245 3.76 5.13 -13.34
CA ASN A 245 4.01 6.17 -14.35
C ASN A 245 4.95 5.73 -15.47
N ASN A 246 5.53 4.54 -15.33
CA ASN A 246 6.48 4.00 -16.28
C ASN A 246 6.26 2.49 -16.45
N TYR A 247 6.58 1.98 -17.62
CA TYR A 247 6.76 0.56 -17.90
C TYR A 247 8.23 0.25 -18.15
N ILE A 248 8.60 -1.02 -18.00
CA ILE A 248 9.98 -1.50 -18.23
C ILE A 248 9.96 -2.32 -19.51
N LEU A 249 10.92 -2.09 -20.40
CA LEU A 249 11.08 -2.92 -21.59
C LEU A 249 11.44 -4.34 -21.15
N PRO A 250 10.76 -5.41 -21.62
CA PRO A 250 10.95 -6.77 -21.09
C PRO A 250 12.40 -7.26 -21.08
N HIS A 251 13.19 -6.91 -22.09
CA HIS A 251 14.61 -7.28 -22.19
C HIS A 251 15.54 -6.48 -21.26
N MET A 252 15.04 -5.40 -20.65
CA MET A 252 15.73 -4.55 -19.67
C MET A 252 15.25 -4.81 -18.23
N ASP A 253 14.23 -5.66 -18.05
CA ASP A 253 13.78 -6.06 -16.71
C ASP A 253 14.74 -7.10 -16.11
N ASP A 254 14.67 -7.24 -14.80
CA ASP A 254 15.55 -8.12 -14.06
C ASP A 254 15.15 -9.60 -14.27
N PRO A 255 16.00 -10.41 -14.94
CA PRO A 255 15.62 -11.77 -15.37
C PRO A 255 15.51 -12.77 -14.21
N ILE A 256 15.92 -12.38 -13.00
CA ILE A 256 15.84 -13.19 -11.79
C ILE A 256 14.87 -12.59 -10.76
N LYS A 257 14.13 -11.51 -11.08
CA LYS A 257 13.15 -10.87 -10.17
C LYS A 257 12.17 -11.87 -9.57
N TYR A 258 11.68 -12.79 -10.39
CA TYR A 258 10.70 -13.81 -10.02
C TYR A 258 11.28 -15.23 -10.00
N LYS A 259 12.56 -15.38 -9.65
CA LYS A 259 13.24 -16.68 -9.61
C LYS A 259 13.88 -16.93 -8.25
N LYS A 260 13.92 -18.21 -7.85
CA LYS A 260 14.57 -18.68 -6.62
C LYS A 260 16.01 -18.17 -6.45
N GLU A 261 16.79 -18.18 -7.52
CA GLU A 261 18.16 -17.63 -7.54
C GLU A 261 18.19 -16.16 -7.11
N GLY A 262 17.21 -15.36 -7.56
CA GLY A 262 17.05 -13.97 -7.14
C GLY A 262 16.61 -13.86 -5.69
N TYR A 263 15.67 -14.70 -5.24
CA TYR A 263 15.20 -14.69 -3.86
C TYR A 263 16.30 -15.03 -2.85
N LEU A 264 17.25 -15.88 -3.22
CA LEU A 264 18.40 -16.25 -2.38
C LEU A 264 19.56 -15.25 -2.47
N ASN A 265 19.41 -14.17 -3.23
CA ASN A 265 20.40 -13.12 -3.33
C ASN A 265 20.25 -12.09 -2.20
N ARG A 266 21.27 -11.99 -1.34
CA ARG A 266 21.31 -11.04 -0.22
C ARG A 266 21.53 -9.59 -0.65
N ASN A 267 22.04 -9.35 -1.86
CA ASN A 267 22.29 -8.01 -2.37
C ASN A 267 20.98 -7.39 -2.85
N LYS A 268 20.78 -6.12 -2.53
CA LYS A 268 19.66 -5.35 -3.08
C LYS A 268 19.79 -5.27 -4.60
N PRO A 269 18.68 -5.35 -5.36
CA PRO A 269 18.71 -5.12 -6.78
C PRO A 269 19.26 -3.72 -7.08
N GLU A 270 20.15 -3.60 -8.06
CA GLU A 270 20.61 -2.30 -8.52
C GLU A 270 19.44 -1.53 -9.13
N PRO A 271 19.37 -0.19 -8.95
CA PRO A 271 18.35 0.60 -9.60
C PRO A 271 18.44 0.45 -11.13
N LEU A 272 17.31 0.18 -11.77
CA LEU A 272 17.23 0.17 -13.23
C LEU A 272 17.74 1.50 -13.80
N ALA A 273 18.49 1.40 -14.89
CA ALA A 273 18.95 2.57 -15.64
C ALA A 273 17.74 3.42 -16.07
N LYS A 274 17.89 4.76 -16.09
CA LYS A 274 16.77 5.67 -16.37
C LYS A 274 16.10 5.38 -17.72
N ASN A 275 16.87 4.98 -18.73
CA ASN A 275 16.39 4.61 -20.07
C ASN A 275 15.65 3.26 -20.11
N ALA A 276 15.75 2.42 -19.09
CA ALA A 276 14.96 1.19 -19.00
C ALA A 276 13.48 1.48 -18.66
N LYS A 277 13.21 2.62 -18.01
CA LYS A 277 11.86 3.06 -17.64
C LYS A 277 11.30 3.96 -18.75
N GLN A 278 10.29 3.46 -19.43
CA GLN A 278 9.58 4.19 -20.45
C GLN A 278 8.33 4.84 -19.84
N PRO A 279 8.08 6.14 -20.09
CA PRO A 279 6.94 6.83 -19.49
C PRO A 279 5.61 6.33 -20.07
N ILE A 280 4.59 6.22 -19.22
CA ILE A 280 3.21 5.92 -19.65
C ILE A 280 2.56 7.22 -20.13
N LEU A 281 2.05 7.22 -21.37
CA LEU A 281 1.51 8.42 -22.01
C LEU A 281 0.39 9.07 -21.16
N HIS A 282 0.47 10.39 -20.99
CA HIS A 282 -0.38 11.24 -20.15
C HIS A 282 -0.36 10.94 -18.63
N ASN A 283 0.40 9.92 -18.21
CA ASN A 283 0.48 9.46 -16.83
C ASN A 283 1.95 9.42 -16.37
N GLN A 284 2.82 10.26 -16.94
CA GLN A 284 4.28 10.22 -16.78
C GLN A 284 4.75 10.61 -15.37
N SER A 285 3.89 11.25 -14.60
CA SER A 285 4.13 11.60 -13.20
C SER A 285 2.87 11.43 -12.34
N PRO A 286 3.01 11.35 -11.01
CA PRO A 286 1.86 11.27 -10.10
C PRO A 286 0.82 12.39 -10.28
N PRO A 287 1.21 13.68 -10.46
CA PRO A 287 0.26 14.75 -10.77
C PRO A 287 -0.38 14.62 -12.15
N GLU A 288 0.39 14.28 -13.19
CA GLU A 288 -0.15 14.12 -14.55
C GLU A 288 -1.22 13.02 -14.60
N HIS A 289 -0.98 11.88 -13.93
CA HIS A 289 -2.00 10.84 -13.77
C HIS A 289 -3.27 11.38 -13.11
N THR A 290 -3.12 12.13 -12.01
CA THR A 290 -4.26 12.65 -11.24
C THR A 290 -5.08 13.66 -12.08
N VAL A 291 -4.40 14.53 -12.83
CA VAL A 291 -5.05 15.47 -13.75
C VAL A 291 -5.72 14.75 -14.92
N TYR A 292 -5.07 13.71 -15.47
CA TYR A 292 -5.64 12.91 -16.55
C TYR A 292 -6.92 12.19 -16.13
N VAL A 293 -6.93 11.57 -14.94
CA VAL A 293 -8.12 10.92 -14.38
C VAL A 293 -9.23 11.94 -14.10
N TRP A 294 -8.87 13.13 -13.60
CA TRP A 294 -9.82 14.22 -13.41
C TRP A 294 -10.50 14.62 -14.72
N ASP A 295 -9.70 14.90 -15.75
CA ASP A 295 -10.20 15.40 -17.03
C ASP A 295 -11.05 14.37 -17.78
N ASN A 296 -10.70 13.08 -17.65
CA ASN A 296 -11.34 12.04 -18.43
C ASN A 296 -12.53 11.38 -17.74
N PHE A 297 -12.56 11.38 -16.41
CA PHE A 297 -13.57 10.67 -15.61
C PHE A 297 -14.24 11.59 -14.59
N ILE A 298 -13.49 12.08 -13.59
CA ILE A 298 -14.07 12.73 -12.39
C ILE A 298 -14.85 13.99 -12.76
N GLN A 299 -14.33 14.85 -13.63
CA GLN A 299 -15.03 16.07 -14.02
C GLN A 299 -16.33 15.79 -14.79
N LYS A 300 -16.41 14.63 -15.47
CA LYS A 300 -17.56 14.21 -16.27
C LYS A 300 -18.60 13.44 -15.45
N ALA A 301 -18.29 13.07 -14.20
CA ALA A 301 -19.23 12.42 -13.32
C ALA A 301 -20.47 13.30 -13.05
N ALA A 302 -21.63 12.66 -12.94
CA ALA A 302 -22.90 13.31 -12.63
C ALA A 302 -22.88 14.00 -11.25
N ALA A 303 -22.13 13.44 -10.30
CA ALA A 303 -21.96 14.00 -8.97
C ALA A 303 -21.46 15.45 -9.01
N LYS A 304 -22.14 16.31 -8.23
CA LYS A 304 -21.70 17.69 -7.98
C LYS A 304 -20.94 17.83 -6.67
N ASP A 305 -21.09 16.86 -5.76
CA ASP A 305 -20.41 16.86 -4.47
C ASP A 305 -19.30 15.81 -4.44
N ILE A 306 -18.08 16.28 -4.70
CA ILE A 306 -16.88 15.44 -4.77
C ILE A 306 -16.05 15.63 -3.50
N VAL A 307 -15.56 14.54 -2.93
CA VAL A 307 -14.61 14.55 -1.82
C VAL A 307 -13.35 13.77 -2.15
N ILE A 308 -12.21 14.20 -1.62
CA ILE A 308 -10.91 13.59 -1.87
C ILE A 308 -10.34 13.10 -0.54
N VAL A 309 -9.91 11.84 -0.49
CA VAL A 309 -9.06 11.32 0.59
C VAL A 309 -7.68 11.04 0.00
N ALA A 310 -6.66 11.71 0.55
CA ALA A 310 -5.31 11.68 0.00
C ALA A 310 -4.27 11.41 1.09
N HIS A 311 -3.56 10.28 0.97
CA HIS A 311 -2.50 9.88 1.89
C HIS A 311 -1.13 10.37 1.41
N SER A 312 -0.29 10.88 2.33
CA SER A 312 1.13 11.15 2.05
C SER A 312 1.31 12.01 0.78
N ALA A 313 2.12 11.55 -0.19
CA ALA A 313 2.34 12.18 -1.49
C ALA A 313 1.07 12.36 -2.35
N GLY A 314 -0.04 11.66 -2.05
CA GLY A 314 -1.34 11.91 -2.68
C GLY A 314 -1.83 13.35 -2.47
N GLY A 315 -1.39 14.04 -1.41
CA GLY A 315 -1.71 15.45 -1.25
C GLY A 315 -0.93 16.38 -2.16
N TRP A 316 0.30 16.03 -2.56
CA TRP A 316 0.98 16.74 -3.64
C TRP A 316 0.21 16.62 -4.96
N CYS A 317 -0.23 15.40 -5.31
CA CYS A 317 -1.10 15.17 -6.46
C CYS A 317 -2.39 16.01 -6.40
N THR A 318 -3.01 16.07 -5.22
CA THR A 318 -4.23 16.86 -4.98
C THR A 318 -3.97 18.36 -5.17
N MET A 319 -2.87 18.89 -4.64
CA MET A 319 -2.52 20.30 -4.79
C MET A 319 -2.26 20.66 -6.26
N GLU A 320 -1.53 19.82 -7.00
CA GLU A 320 -1.28 20.06 -8.42
C GLU A 320 -2.55 19.99 -9.25
N LEU A 321 -3.46 19.07 -8.94
CA LEU A 321 -4.80 19.03 -9.55
C LEU A 321 -5.56 20.34 -9.32
N LEU A 322 -5.64 20.82 -8.08
CA LEU A 322 -6.35 22.07 -7.75
C LEU A 322 -5.75 23.29 -8.46
N LYS A 323 -4.42 23.34 -8.61
CA LYS A 323 -3.74 24.44 -9.33
C LYS A 323 -4.00 24.40 -10.82
N GLN A 324 -3.92 23.22 -11.44
CA GLN A 324 -4.05 23.07 -12.89
C GLN A 324 -5.51 23.09 -13.36
N ARG A 325 -6.46 22.75 -12.49
CA ARG A 325 -7.90 22.66 -12.78
C ARG A 325 -8.73 23.46 -11.79
N THR A 326 -8.26 24.64 -11.39
CA THR A 326 -8.88 25.46 -10.32
C THR A 326 -10.38 25.65 -10.52
N GLN A 327 -10.83 26.09 -11.71
CA GLN A 327 -12.26 26.35 -11.91
C GLN A 327 -13.11 25.08 -11.80
N SER A 328 -12.73 24.00 -12.48
CA SER A 328 -13.54 22.77 -12.48
C SER A 328 -13.47 22.06 -11.13
N THR A 329 -12.32 22.04 -10.46
CA THR A 329 -12.17 21.44 -9.13
C THR A 329 -12.96 22.21 -8.07
N LEU A 330 -12.78 23.52 -7.96
CA LEU A 330 -13.47 24.31 -6.93
C LEU A 330 -14.99 24.36 -7.11
N SER A 331 -15.50 24.10 -8.33
CA SER A 331 -16.95 24.01 -8.56
C SER A 331 -17.59 22.70 -8.05
N LYS A 332 -16.81 21.62 -7.89
CA LYS A 332 -17.33 20.28 -7.52
C LYS A 332 -16.76 19.70 -6.23
N VAL A 333 -15.53 20.04 -5.85
CA VAL A 333 -14.91 19.51 -4.64
C VAL A 333 -15.47 20.24 -3.42
N ARG A 334 -15.90 19.47 -2.41
CA ARG A 334 -16.51 19.98 -1.17
C ARG A 334 -15.60 19.89 0.03
N GLY A 335 -14.81 18.82 0.11
CA GLY A 335 -13.90 18.58 1.22
C GLY A 335 -12.72 17.70 0.81
N ILE A 336 -11.57 17.93 1.47
CA ILE A 336 -10.34 17.15 1.27
C ILE A 336 -9.84 16.66 2.62
N ALA A 337 -9.75 15.34 2.76
CA ALA A 337 -9.16 14.69 3.92
C ALA A 337 -7.74 14.21 3.59
N PHE A 338 -6.76 14.91 4.10
CA PHE A 338 -5.37 14.47 4.04
C PHE A 338 -5.06 13.53 5.20
N THR A 339 -4.28 12.48 4.93
CA THR A 339 -3.79 11.55 5.96
C THR A 339 -2.27 11.54 5.93
N ASP A 340 -1.67 12.17 6.93
CA ASP A 340 -0.24 12.46 7.08
C ASP A 340 0.42 12.91 5.77
N SER A 341 -0.22 13.89 5.12
CA SER A 341 0.12 14.26 3.76
C SER A 341 1.39 15.11 3.62
N VAL A 342 2.11 14.87 2.53
CA VAL A 342 3.15 15.76 2.02
C VAL A 342 2.50 16.71 1.00
N HIS A 343 2.08 17.89 1.46
CA HIS A 343 1.58 18.96 0.59
C HIS A 343 2.08 20.31 1.09
N SER A 344 2.24 21.25 0.16
CA SER A 344 2.65 22.62 0.44
C SER A 344 1.69 23.59 -0.22
N VAL A 345 1.36 24.66 0.51
CA VAL A 345 0.62 25.82 -0.01
C VAL A 345 1.61 26.99 -0.07
N TYR A 346 1.86 27.49 -1.27
CA TYR A 346 2.82 28.58 -1.52
C TYR A 346 2.12 29.91 -1.78
N SER A 347 2.82 31.02 -1.55
CA SER A 347 2.33 32.36 -1.89
C SER A 347 2.13 32.57 -3.41
N SER A 348 2.74 31.72 -4.24
CA SER A 348 2.56 31.70 -5.69
C SER A 348 1.35 30.89 -6.16
N ASP A 349 0.75 30.06 -5.29
CA ASP A 349 -0.42 29.27 -5.67
C ASP A 349 -1.64 30.17 -5.90
N PRO A 350 -2.57 29.79 -6.80
CA PRO A 350 -3.76 30.58 -7.08
C PRO A 350 -4.52 30.91 -5.80
N LYS A 351 -4.84 32.19 -5.57
CA LYS A 351 -5.53 32.63 -4.35
C LYS A 351 -6.78 31.80 -4.01
N PRO A 352 -7.68 31.49 -4.98
CA PRO A 352 -8.84 30.63 -4.70
C PRO A 352 -8.48 29.25 -4.16
N VAL A 353 -7.39 28.64 -4.63
CA VAL A 353 -6.92 27.33 -4.15
C VAL A 353 -6.42 27.41 -2.72
N ARG A 354 -5.65 28.45 -2.39
CA ARG A 354 -5.13 28.65 -1.02
C ARG A 354 -6.26 28.84 -0.02
N ASP A 355 -7.23 29.69 -0.36
CA ASP A 355 -8.40 29.95 0.48
C ASP A 355 -9.21 28.65 0.65
N PHE A 356 -9.42 27.91 -0.45
CA PHE A 356 -10.12 26.62 -0.42
C PHE A 356 -9.44 25.59 0.50
N ILE A 357 -8.12 25.45 0.46
CA ILE A 357 -7.41 24.50 1.33
C ILE A 357 -7.59 24.84 2.82
N VAL A 358 -7.54 26.12 3.18
CA VAL A 358 -7.76 26.55 4.56
C VAL A 358 -9.17 26.17 5.03
N ASP A 359 -10.17 26.36 4.18
CA ASP A 359 -11.57 26.22 4.57
C ASP A 359 -12.11 24.79 4.43
N HIS A 360 -11.69 24.07 3.40
CA HIS A 360 -12.25 22.78 2.96
C HIS A 360 -11.36 21.57 3.21
N ALA A 361 -10.14 21.73 3.73
CA ALA A 361 -9.25 20.61 4.01
C ALA A 361 -8.88 20.47 5.50
N VAL A 362 -8.55 19.24 5.89
CA VAL A 362 -7.92 18.86 7.17
C VAL A 362 -6.86 17.79 6.89
N ASN A 363 -5.74 17.84 7.60
CA ASN A 363 -4.70 16.82 7.59
C ASN A 363 -4.63 16.08 8.92
N TRP A 364 -4.99 14.80 8.93
CA TRP A 364 -4.80 13.93 10.07
C TRP A 364 -3.36 13.43 10.08
N VAL A 365 -2.52 14.04 10.90
CA VAL A 365 -1.07 13.82 10.98
C VAL A 365 -0.70 12.84 12.09
N THR A 366 0.51 12.31 12.00
CA THR A 366 1.09 11.52 13.09
C THR A 366 1.12 12.30 14.41
N SER A 367 0.61 11.70 15.47
CA SER A 367 0.60 12.27 16.82
C SER A 367 0.27 11.19 17.85
N ASP A 368 0.77 11.40 19.07
CA ASP A 368 0.47 10.63 20.27
C ASP A 368 -0.86 11.02 20.95
N LYS A 369 -1.52 12.08 20.49
CA LYS A 369 -2.81 12.55 21.02
C LYS A 369 -3.97 11.68 20.53
N PRO A 370 -5.12 11.66 21.23
CA PRO A 370 -6.34 11.02 20.72
C PRO A 370 -6.72 11.51 19.32
N CYS A 371 -7.29 10.62 18.51
CA CYS A 371 -7.72 10.94 17.15
C CYS A 371 -8.64 12.19 17.13
N ASP A 372 -8.51 12.98 16.06
CA ASP A 372 -9.23 14.24 15.82
C ASP A 372 -8.87 15.42 16.74
N THR A 373 -7.93 15.24 17.68
CA THR A 373 -7.41 16.36 18.49
C THR A 373 -6.63 17.34 17.62
N VAL A 374 -6.94 18.64 17.68
CA VAL A 374 -6.20 19.67 16.91
C VAL A 374 -4.71 19.70 17.34
N VAL A 375 -3.83 19.52 16.35
CA VAL A 375 -2.36 19.58 16.49
C VAL A 375 -1.84 20.94 16.01
N SER A 376 -2.32 21.41 14.86
CA SER A 376 -2.01 22.73 14.30
C SER A 376 -3.29 23.40 13.82
N ARG A 377 -3.53 24.63 14.27
CA ARG A 377 -4.76 25.39 13.93
C ARG A 377 -4.70 25.95 12.51
N LYS A 378 -5.87 26.14 11.90
CA LYS A 378 -6.02 26.89 10.65
C LYS A 378 -5.44 28.29 10.77
N ARG A 379 -4.61 28.69 9.80
CA ARG A 379 -4.09 30.05 9.69
C ARG A 379 -4.17 30.51 8.23
N GLN A 380 -4.64 31.74 8.02
CA GLN A 380 -4.69 32.34 6.69
C GLN A 380 -3.30 32.39 6.07
N GLY A 381 -3.15 31.88 4.84
CA GLY A 381 -1.87 31.79 4.13
C GLY A 381 -0.97 30.62 4.58
N ALA A 382 -1.46 29.72 5.45
CA ALA A 382 -0.80 28.46 5.78
C ALA A 382 -1.47 27.29 5.06
N ALA A 383 -0.99 26.06 5.33
CA ALA A 383 -1.68 24.84 4.95
C ALA A 383 -3.01 24.69 5.74
N CYS A 384 -3.68 23.54 5.56
CA CYS A 384 -4.91 23.22 6.27
C CYS A 384 -4.70 22.95 7.78
N GLU A 385 -5.80 22.80 8.52
CA GLU A 385 -5.77 22.36 9.93
C GLU A 385 -5.10 20.99 10.03
N CYS A 386 -4.21 20.81 11.00
CA CYS A 386 -3.70 19.48 11.33
C CYS A 386 -4.38 18.95 12.58
N ARG A 387 -4.89 17.73 12.51
CA ARG A 387 -5.46 16.98 13.64
C ARG A 387 -4.68 15.70 13.85
N SER A 388 -4.75 15.14 15.06
CA SER A 388 -4.11 13.85 15.35
C SER A 388 -4.83 12.74 14.61
N ALA A 389 -4.09 11.89 13.91
CA ALA A 389 -4.61 10.63 13.39
C ALA A 389 -4.80 9.56 14.48
N GLY A 390 -4.35 9.81 15.73
CA GLY A 390 -4.38 8.83 16.81
C GLY A 390 -3.27 7.78 16.72
N HIS A 391 -2.24 8.02 15.90
CA HIS A 391 -1.11 7.10 15.74
C HIS A 391 0.19 7.85 15.41
N ILE A 392 1.33 7.31 15.86
CA ILE A 392 2.66 7.94 15.71
C ILE A 392 3.43 7.52 14.46
N LYS A 393 2.96 6.49 13.76
CA LYS A 393 3.56 6.00 12.51
C LYS A 393 2.77 6.45 11.30
N HIS A 394 3.49 6.97 10.30
CA HIS A 394 2.99 7.52 9.06
C HIS A 394 1.99 6.60 8.35
N GLU A 395 2.40 5.35 8.14
CA GLU A 395 1.68 4.35 7.35
C GLU A 395 0.34 3.92 7.96
N HIS A 396 0.14 4.14 9.27
CA HIS A 396 -1.09 3.76 9.97
C HIS A 396 -2.16 4.88 9.97
N THR A 397 -1.78 6.12 9.64
CA THR A 397 -2.65 7.28 9.85
C THR A 397 -3.98 7.18 9.12
N SER A 398 -4.02 6.61 7.90
CA SER A 398 -5.24 6.54 7.08
C SER A 398 -6.37 5.75 7.75
N GLU A 399 -6.11 4.52 8.24
CA GLU A 399 -7.17 3.74 8.90
C GLU A 399 -7.52 4.31 10.28
N PHE A 400 -6.53 4.77 11.04
CA PHE A 400 -6.77 5.26 12.41
C PHE A 400 -7.60 6.55 12.46
N CYS A 401 -7.53 7.40 11.42
CA CYS A 401 -8.37 8.59 11.34
C CYS A 401 -9.69 8.39 10.60
N ARG A 402 -9.98 7.20 10.05
CA ARG A 402 -11.14 6.96 9.17
C ARG A 402 -12.45 7.42 9.80
N GLU A 403 -12.68 7.08 11.05
CA GLU A 403 -13.92 7.45 11.77
C GLU A 403 -14.09 8.96 11.96
N ALA A 404 -13.00 9.74 11.97
CA ALA A 404 -13.05 11.20 12.01
C ALA A 404 -13.18 11.83 10.61
N VAL A 405 -12.60 11.19 9.59
CA VAL A 405 -12.60 11.67 8.21
C VAL A 405 -14.02 11.73 7.63
N PHE A 406 -14.82 10.67 7.79
CA PHE A 406 -16.15 10.60 7.19
C PHE A 406 -17.12 11.68 7.69
N PRO A 407 -17.29 11.90 9.02
CA PRO A 407 -18.11 13.00 9.53
C PRO A 407 -17.66 14.38 9.03
N PHE A 408 -16.35 14.62 8.94
CA PHE A 408 -15.82 15.87 8.38
C PHE A 408 -16.23 16.07 6.92
N LEU A 409 -16.06 15.05 6.08
CA LEU A 409 -16.41 15.12 4.66
C LEU A 409 -17.93 15.28 4.46
N GLN A 410 -18.73 14.59 5.25
CA GLN A 410 -20.19 14.71 5.22
C GLN A 410 -20.64 16.14 5.60
N ALA A 411 -20.05 16.73 6.65
CA ALA A 411 -20.32 18.11 7.03
C ALA A 411 -19.94 19.10 5.90
N LYS A 412 -18.85 18.83 5.17
CA LYS A 412 -18.42 19.66 4.03
C LYS A 412 -19.37 19.60 2.83
N ILE A 413 -19.99 18.45 2.59
CA ILE A 413 -21.03 18.31 1.57
C ILE A 413 -22.27 19.11 1.97
N GLN A 414 -22.74 18.96 3.22
CA GLN A 414 -23.94 19.64 3.72
C GLN A 414 -23.81 21.17 3.74
N GLN A 415 -22.62 21.71 4.02
CA GLN A 415 -22.35 23.16 3.97
C GLN A 415 -22.60 23.80 2.60
N ASN A 416 -22.56 23.02 1.51
CA ASN A 416 -22.76 23.50 0.14
C ASN A 416 -24.15 23.15 -0.43
N SER A 417 -25.05 22.56 0.38
CA SER A 417 -26.43 22.26 -0.01
C SER A 417 -27.39 23.45 0.19
N HIS A 418 -26.86 24.60 0.61
CA HIS A 418 -27.53 25.90 0.78
C HIS A 418 -26.80 26.94 -0.04
#